data_AF-A0A2H3D1J5-F1
#
_entry.id   AF-A0A2H3D1J5-F1
#
_cell.length_a   1.000
_cell.length_b   1.000
_cell.length_c   1.000
_cell.angle_alpha   90.00
_cell.angle_beta   90.00
_cell.angle_gamma   90.00
#
_symmetry.space_group_name_H-M   'P 1'
#
loop_
_entity.id
_entity.type
_entity.pdbx_description
1 polymer ?
#
loop_
_entity_poly.entity_id
_entity_poly.type
_entity_poly.pdbx_seq_one_letter_code
_entity_poly.pdbx_strand_id
1 'polypeptide(L)'
;MATRQADEKKQESVRRCLAGLDIAMLSLAIVKQGEAGVCTFIFKDLAASRSKADNKMFNLSKEDDVRKNVVHQEVRSGKENTKPCTNAPQ
;
A
#
# COMPACT_ATOMS: atom_id res chain seq x y z
N MET A 1 3.01 -21.57 -3.68
CA MET A 1 3.99 -21.57 -2.56
C MET A 1 5.29 -21.00 -3.10
N ALA A 2 5.92 -20.03 -2.43
CA ALA A 2 7.15 -19.43 -2.94
C ALA A 2 8.23 -20.50 -3.15
N THR A 3 8.77 -20.57 -4.37
CA THR A 3 9.96 -21.36 -4.69
C THR A 3 11.10 -20.80 -3.85
N ARG A 4 11.65 -21.64 -2.97
CA ARG A 4 12.58 -21.20 -1.92
C ARG A 4 14.00 -21.03 -2.44
N GLN A 5 14.30 -21.57 -3.62
CA GLN A 5 15.58 -21.45 -4.30
C GLN A 5 15.42 -20.73 -5.63
N ALA A 6 16.45 -19.96 -6.01
CA ALA A 6 16.55 -19.40 -7.34
C ALA A 6 16.52 -20.54 -8.38
N ASP A 7 15.76 -20.34 -9.46
CA ASP A 7 15.62 -21.24 -10.62
C ASP A 7 14.86 -22.57 -10.41
N GLU A 8 14.20 -22.77 -9.27
CA GLU A 8 13.29 -23.91 -9.10
C GLU A 8 11.99 -23.74 -9.91
N LYS A 9 11.65 -24.72 -10.75
CA LYS A 9 10.35 -24.79 -11.43
C LYS A 9 9.44 -25.79 -10.71
N LYS A 10 8.38 -25.28 -10.08
CA LYS A 10 7.35 -26.09 -9.45
C LYS A 10 6.11 -26.17 -10.33
N GLN A 11 5.58 -27.39 -10.52
CA GLN A 11 4.27 -27.57 -11.14
C GLN A 11 3.18 -27.29 -10.10
N GLU A 12 2.38 -26.25 -10.34
CA GLU A 12 1.21 -25.92 -9.53
C GLU A 12 -0.06 -26.08 -10.39
N SER A 13 -1.11 -26.68 -9.83
CA SER A 13 -2.42 -26.71 -10.47
C SER A 13 -3.08 -25.34 -10.29
N VAL A 14 -3.37 -24.68 -11.41
CA VAL A 14 -4.03 -23.37 -11.42
C VAL A 14 -5.34 -23.50 -12.18
N ARG A 15 -6.40 -22.87 -11.65
CA ARG A 15 -7.69 -22.79 -12.33
C ARG A 15 -7.61 -21.78 -13.49
N ARG A 16 -8.30 -22.06 -14.60
CA ARG A 16 -8.41 -21.09 -15.71
C ARG A 16 -9.24 -19.86 -15.30
N CYS A 17 -9.08 -18.76 -16.02
CA CYS A 17 -9.71 -17.46 -15.73
C CYS A 17 -11.25 -17.43 -15.98
N LEU A 18 -11.89 -18.56 -16.29
CA LEU A 18 -13.33 -18.61 -16.58
C LEU A 18 -14.14 -18.51 -15.29
N ALA A 19 -15.15 -17.63 -15.30
CA ALA A 19 -16.14 -17.55 -14.23
C ALA A 19 -17.09 -18.75 -14.28
N GLY A 20 -17.34 -19.40 -13.16
CA GLY A 20 -18.21 -20.58 -13.05
C GLY A 20 -18.73 -20.76 -11.62
N LEU A 21 -19.71 -21.65 -11.44
CA LEU A 21 -20.30 -21.94 -10.13
C LEU A 21 -19.34 -22.68 -9.18
N ASP A 22 -18.22 -23.18 -9.71
CA ASP A 22 -17.16 -23.89 -8.98
C ASP A 22 -16.17 -22.94 -8.26
N ILE A 23 -16.35 -21.61 -8.37
CA ILE A 23 -15.49 -20.61 -7.71
C ILE A 23 -15.99 -20.33 -6.30
N ALA A 24 -15.11 -20.50 -5.31
CA ALA A 24 -15.43 -20.16 -3.92
C ALA A 24 -15.40 -18.64 -3.63
N MET A 25 -14.48 -17.88 -4.23
CA MET A 25 -14.30 -16.45 -3.96
C MET A 25 -13.86 -15.69 -5.23
N LEU A 26 -14.43 -14.50 -5.43
CA LEU A 26 -14.03 -13.57 -6.48
C LEU A 26 -13.43 -12.31 -5.86
N SER A 27 -12.26 -11.91 -6.35
CA SER A 27 -11.63 -10.64 -5.99
C SER A 27 -12.07 -9.55 -6.98
N LEU A 28 -12.90 -8.61 -6.54
CA LEU A 28 -13.41 -7.51 -7.35
C LEU A 28 -12.86 -6.16 -6.86
N ALA A 29 -12.72 -5.21 -7.78
CA ALA A 29 -12.35 -3.83 -7.47
C ALA A 29 -13.43 -2.87 -7.98
N ILE A 30 -13.79 -1.87 -7.16
CA ILE A 30 -14.80 -0.87 -7.50
C ILE A 30 -14.17 0.20 -8.40
N VAL A 31 -14.71 0.39 -9.60
CA VAL A 31 -14.21 1.39 -10.57
C VAL A 31 -15.05 2.69 -10.55
N LYS A 32 -16.34 2.58 -10.24
CA LYS A 32 -17.27 3.72 -10.15
C LYS A 32 -18.17 3.55 -8.92
N GLN A 33 -18.44 4.65 -8.22
CA GLN A 33 -19.35 4.68 -7.08
C GLN A 33 -20.80 4.79 -7.56
N GLY A 34 -21.70 4.04 -6.94
CA GLY A 34 -23.15 4.12 -7.17
C GLY A 34 -23.83 5.20 -6.33
N GLU A 35 -25.16 5.28 -6.41
CA GLU A 35 -25.99 6.24 -5.66
C GLU A 35 -25.91 6.01 -4.14
N ALA A 36 -25.90 4.74 -3.72
CA ALA A 36 -25.64 4.38 -2.33
C ALA A 36 -24.12 4.37 -2.07
N GLY A 37 -23.69 5.14 -1.05
CA GLY A 37 -22.31 5.11 -0.58
C GLY A 37 -21.93 3.77 0.04
N VAL A 38 -20.72 3.30 -0.24
CA VAL A 38 -20.13 2.14 0.44
C VAL A 38 -19.16 2.66 1.50
N CYS A 39 -19.46 2.44 2.78
CA CYS A 39 -18.63 2.94 3.87
C CYS A 39 -17.42 2.02 4.12
N THR A 40 -16.32 2.26 3.39
CA THR A 40 -14.98 1.79 3.82
C THR A 40 -13.93 2.81 3.40
N PHE A 41 -13.49 3.67 4.33
CA PHE A 41 -12.34 4.55 4.12
C PHE A 41 -11.14 3.96 4.87
N ILE A 42 -10.19 3.41 4.11
CA ILE A 42 -8.87 3.05 4.63
C ILE A 42 -7.90 4.12 4.14
N PHE A 43 -7.21 4.77 5.07
CA PHE A 43 -6.15 5.72 4.73
C PHE A 43 -4.98 4.98 4.08
N LYS A 44 -4.35 5.60 3.09
CA LYS A 44 -3.11 5.07 2.51
C LYS A 44 -2.02 5.07 3.57
N ASP A 45 -1.32 3.95 3.70
CA ASP A 45 -0.09 3.86 4.47
C ASP A 45 0.99 4.82 3.93
N LEU A 46 1.97 5.15 4.77
CA LEU A 46 3.09 6.05 4.47
C LEU A 46 3.61 5.88 3.05
N ALA A 47 3.45 6.93 2.24
CA ALA A 47 3.88 6.94 0.86
C ALA A 47 4.99 7.98 0.67
N ALA A 48 6.23 7.48 0.62
CA ALA A 48 7.33 7.85 -0.29
C ALA A 48 8.70 7.73 0.40
N SER A 49 9.57 6.86 -0.12
CA SER A 49 11.01 6.81 0.18
C SER A 49 11.85 7.40 -0.96
N ARG A 50 11.21 7.86 -2.04
CA ARG A 50 11.88 8.32 -3.25
C ARG A 50 11.56 9.78 -3.46
N SER A 51 12.59 10.62 -3.53
CA SER A 51 12.47 12.07 -3.73
C SER A 51 11.57 12.49 -4.89
N LYS A 52 11.58 11.74 -6.00
CA LYS A 52 10.69 12.02 -7.16
C LYS A 52 9.20 11.88 -6.84
N ALA A 53 8.85 11.01 -5.89
CA ALA A 53 7.46 10.82 -5.46
C ALA A 53 7.01 11.98 -4.58
N ASP A 54 7.85 12.44 -3.66
CA ASP A 54 7.60 13.62 -2.83
C ASP A 54 7.44 14.88 -3.67
N ASN A 55 8.32 15.10 -4.66
CA ASN A 55 8.22 16.25 -5.56
C ASN A 55 6.87 16.30 -6.29
N LYS A 56 6.32 15.13 -6.65
CA LYS A 56 5.01 15.02 -7.30
C LYS A 56 3.86 15.21 -6.32
N MET A 57 4.01 14.74 -5.08
CA MET A 57 2.98 14.86 -4.03
C MET A 57 2.83 16.31 -3.56
N PHE A 58 3.95 17.02 -3.41
CA PHE A 58 4.00 18.38 -2.88
C PHE A 58 4.21 19.45 -3.95
N ASN A 59 4.28 19.07 -5.23
CA ASN A 59 4.55 19.97 -6.36
C ASN A 59 5.83 20.80 -6.19
N LEU A 60 6.91 20.18 -5.73
CA LEU A 60 8.22 20.82 -5.50
C LEU A 60 9.03 20.91 -6.80
N SER A 61 9.84 21.97 -6.92
CA SER A 61 10.85 22.07 -7.97
C SER A 61 12.10 21.26 -7.58
N LYS A 62 13.02 21.06 -8.54
CA LYS A 62 14.31 20.38 -8.27
C LYS A 62 15.23 21.19 -7.35
N GLU A 63 14.97 22.49 -7.22
CA GLU A 63 15.75 23.43 -6.41
C GLU A 63 15.36 23.35 -4.93
N ASP A 64 14.18 22.81 -4.63
CA ASP A 64 13.65 22.71 -3.27
C ASP A 64 14.20 21.50 -2.51
N ASP A 65 14.44 21.67 -1.22
CA ASP A 65 14.89 20.59 -0.34
C ASP A 65 13.71 19.68 0.07
N VAL A 66 13.76 18.43 -0.41
CA VAL A 66 12.72 17.41 -0.20
C VAL A 66 12.61 16.97 1.26
N ARG A 67 13.70 17.03 2.04
CA ARG A 67 13.75 16.49 3.41
C ARG A 67 12.78 17.18 4.36
N LYS A 68 12.45 18.44 4.08
CA LYS A 68 11.53 19.25 4.89
C LYS A 68 10.07 18.85 4.73
N ASN A 69 9.73 18.22 3.61
CA ASN A 69 8.35 17.90 3.22
C ASN A 69 8.05 16.40 3.33
N VAL A 70 8.93 15.61 3.95
CA VAL A 70 8.72 14.16 4.13
C VAL A 70 7.57 13.94 5.12
N VAL A 71 6.57 13.15 4.71
CA VAL A 71 5.45 12.80 5.59
C VAL A 71 5.93 11.94 6.75
N HIS A 72 5.52 12.31 7.96
CA HIS A 72 5.84 11.61 9.19
C HIS A 72 4.57 11.02 9.79
N GLN A 73 4.63 9.74 10.15
CA GLN A 73 3.52 9.10 10.87
C GLN A 73 3.91 8.97 12.34
N GLU A 74 3.12 9.60 13.21
CA GLU A 74 3.22 9.38 14.65
C GLU A 74 2.67 8.00 15.00
N VAL A 75 3.52 7.13 15.54
CA VAL A 75 3.09 5.85 16.08
C VAL A 75 3.01 5.96 17.59
N ARG A 76 1.77 6.01 18.09
CA ARG A 76 1.47 5.89 19.51
C ARG A 76 1.59 4.42 19.88
N SER A 77 2.62 4.06 20.64
CA SER A 77 2.70 2.74 21.26
C SER A 77 1.58 2.58 22.28
N GLY A 78 0.85 1.47 22.28
CA GLY A 78 -0.22 1.17 23.25
C GLY A 78 0.24 0.97 24.70
N LYS A 79 1.47 1.35 25.05
CA LYS A 79 2.01 1.32 26.42
C LYS A 79 1.91 2.73 27.00
N GLU A 80 1.31 2.82 28.18
CA GLU A 80 0.85 4.07 28.83
C GLU A 80 1.94 5.11 29.14
N ASN A 81 3.24 4.77 28.98
CA ASN A 81 4.36 5.63 29.39
C ASN A 81 5.51 5.75 28.37
N THR A 82 5.25 5.55 27.07
CA THR A 82 6.28 5.65 26.02
C THR A 82 6.05 6.87 25.13
N LYS A 83 7.12 7.64 24.90
CA LYS A 83 7.08 8.82 24.02
C LYS A 83 6.65 8.40 22.61
N PRO A 84 5.80 9.18 21.92
CA PRO A 84 5.41 8.86 20.56
C PRO A 84 6.65 8.82 19.66
N CYS A 85 6.83 7.69 18.97
CA CYS A 85 7.90 7.56 17.99
C CYS A 85 7.39 8.05 16.64
N THR A 86 8.22 8.81 15.94
CA THR A 86 7.92 9.25 14.58
C THR A 86 8.54 8.26 13.61
N ASN A 87 7.72 7.62 12.78
CA ASN A 87 8.21 6.82 11.66
C ASN A 87 8.32 7.72 10.43
N ALA A 88 9.55 7.86 9.95
CA ALA A 88 9.87 8.54 8.71
C ALA A 88 10.46 7.53 7.71
N PRO A 89 10.07 7.58 6.43
CA PRO A 89 10.75 6.83 5.39
C PRO A 89 12.20 7.33 5.22
N GLN A 90 13.12 6.40 4.93
CA GLN A 90 14.53 6.69 4.65
C GLN A 90 14.76 7.21 3.23
#